data_AF-A0A2D9KP68-F1
#
_entry.id   AF-A0A2D9KP68-F1
#
_cell.length_a   1.000
_cell.length_b   1.000
_cell.length_c   1.000
_cell.angle_alpha   90.00
_cell.angle_beta   90.00
_cell.angle_gamma   90.00
#
_symmetry.space_group_name_H-M   'P 1'
#
loop_
_entity.id
_entity.type
_entity.pdbx_description
1 polymer ?
#
loop_
_entity_poly.entity_id
_entity_poly.type
_entity_poly.pdbx_seq_one_letter_code
_entity_poly.pdbx_strand_id
1 'polypeptide(L)' 'MADQAKDKSKSRVNEAGNYTKPEMRKRLFQSIKAGTKGGKAGQWSARKAQMLAKKYKERGGGYTN' A
#
# COMPACT_ATOMS: atom_id res chain seq x y z
N MET A 1 35.20 12.07 -13.46
CA MET A 1 33.79 11.96 -13.88
C MET A 1 32.95 11.68 -12.63
N ALA A 2 31.96 12.53 -12.36
CA ALA A 2 31.07 12.42 -11.20
C ALA A 2 30.04 11.31 -11.42
N ASP A 3 29.78 10.47 -10.43
CA ASP A 3 28.52 9.74 -10.34
C ASP A 3 27.98 9.87 -8.91
N GLN A 4 26.90 10.65 -8.82
CA GLN A 4 26.24 11.00 -7.58
C GLN A 4 25.63 9.75 -6.96
N ALA A 5 26.06 9.41 -5.75
CA ALA A 5 25.37 8.45 -4.91
C ALA A 5 23.94 8.96 -4.65
N LYS A 6 22.98 8.50 -5.46
CA LYS A 6 21.56 8.76 -5.25
C LYS A 6 21.19 8.16 -3.88
N ASP A 7 21.07 9.04 -2.89
CA ASP A 7 20.43 8.76 -1.61
C ASP A 7 19.12 8.03 -1.92
N LYS A 8 19.02 6.78 -1.48
CA LYS A 8 17.85 5.94 -1.70
C LYS A 8 16.71 6.54 -0.89
N SER A 9 16.01 7.51 -1.49
CA SER A 9 14.80 8.13 -0.95
C SER A 9 13.91 7.01 -0.41
N LYS A 10 13.80 6.95 0.92
CA LYS A 10 13.10 5.89 1.64
C LYS A 10 11.72 5.80 1.03
N SER A 11 11.33 4.61 0.57
CA SER A 11 10.01 4.41 -0.02
C SER A 11 8.93 4.76 1.01
N ARG A 12 8.32 5.94 0.86
CA ARG A 12 7.27 6.50 1.74
C ARG A 12 5.95 5.74 1.69
N VAL A 13 5.91 4.61 0.99
CA VAL A 13 4.70 3.83 0.72
C VAL A 13 4.03 3.29 1.99
N ASN A 14 4.73 3.29 3.13
CA ASN A 14 4.23 2.87 4.44
C ASN A 14 4.50 3.89 5.57
N GLU A 15 4.80 5.16 5.25
CA GLU A 15 4.76 6.19 6.29
C GLU A 15 3.30 6.39 6.69
N ALA A 16 2.96 6.03 7.93
CA ALA A 16 1.60 6.00 8.44
C ALA A 16 0.90 7.38 8.45
N GLY A 17 1.62 8.47 8.15
CA GLY A 17 1.08 9.83 8.00
C GLY A 17 0.31 10.08 6.70
N ASN A 18 0.46 9.23 5.68
CA ASN A 18 -0.07 9.51 4.34
C ASN A 18 -1.42 8.84 4.03
N TYR A 19 -2.23 8.51 5.04
CA TYR A 19 -3.52 7.86 4.82
C TYR A 19 -4.62 8.58 5.62
N THR A 20 -5.61 9.14 4.90
CA THR A 20 -6.74 9.84 5.56
C THR A 20 -7.66 8.91 6.36
N LYS A 21 -7.65 7.61 6.08
CA LYS A 21 -8.53 6.61 6.68
C LYS A 21 -7.76 5.33 7.06
N PRO A 22 -6.89 5.38 8.08
CA PRO A 22 -6.01 4.26 8.45
C PRO A 22 -6.80 2.99 8.83
N GLU A 23 -7.93 3.13 9.52
CA GLU A 23 -8.79 1.99 9.90
C GLU A 23 -9.41 1.30 8.68
N MET A 24 -9.89 2.08 7.71
CA MET A 24 -10.43 1.54 6.46
C MET A 24 -9.34 0.79 5.69
N ARG A 25 -8.13 1.36 5.58
CA ARG A 25 -6.99 0.69 4.96
C ARG A 25 -6.68 -0.64 5.66
N LYS A 26 -6.69 -0.68 7.00
CA LYS A 26 -6.45 -1.90 7.79
C LYS A 26 -7.51 -2.98 7.49
N ARG A 27 -8.79 -2.61 7.45
CA ARG A 27 -9.90 -3.53 7.09
C ARG A 27 -9.73 -4.09 5.67
N LEU A 28 -9.40 -3.22 4.71
CA LEU A 28 -9.15 -3.64 3.32
C LEU A 28 -7.92 -4.53 3.18
N PHE A 29 -6.84 -4.19 3.88
CA PHE A 29 -5.62 -4.98 3.89
C PHE A 29 -5.89 -6.40 4.40
N GLN A 30 -6.60 -6.55 5.52
CA GLN A 30 -6.95 -7.86 6.06
C GLN A 30 -7.86 -8.65 5.12
N SER A 31 -8.88 -8.01 4.55
CA SER A 31 -9.77 -8.64 3.57
C SER A 31 -9.03 -9.12 2.32
N ILE A 32 -8.12 -8.30 1.78
CA ILE A 32 -7.33 -8.66 0.59
C ILE A 32 -6.28 -9.72 0.91
N LYS A 33 -5.65 -9.64 2.08
CA LYS A 33 -4.68 -10.63 2.55
C LYS A 33 -5.34 -12.00 2.69
N ALA A 34 -6.52 -12.06 3.30
CA ALA A 34 -7.30 -13.29 3.45
C ALA A 34 -7.80 -13.85 2.11
N GLY A 35 -8.04 -12.98 1.12
CA GLY A 35 -8.44 -13.40 -0.21
C GLY A 35 -7.35 -14.16 -0.99
N THR A 36 -7.80 -15.01 -1.92
CA THR A 36 -6.96 -15.74 -2.89
C THR A 36 -6.70 -14.93 -4.17
N LYS A 37 -7.33 -13.76 -4.32
CA LYS A 37 -7.04 -12.85 -5.45
C LYS A 37 -5.69 -12.18 -5.24
N GLY A 38 -4.85 -12.22 -6.27
CA GLY A 38 -3.51 -11.61 -6.23
C GLY A 38 -2.43 -12.46 -5.57
N GLY A 39 -2.70 -13.70 -5.19
CA GLY A 39 -1.72 -14.63 -4.61
C GLY A 39 -2.39 -15.60 -3.64
N LYS A 40 -1.61 -16.43 -2.95
CA LYS A 40 -2.15 -17.37 -1.96
C LYS A 40 -2.88 -16.62 -0.83
N ALA A 41 -3.95 -17.20 -0.29
CA ALA A 41 -4.62 -16.67 0.90
C ALA A 41 -3.62 -16.54 2.06
N GLY A 42 -3.75 -15.48 2.85
CA GLY A 42 -2.87 -15.19 3.99
C GLY A 42 -1.54 -14.52 3.65
N GLN A 43 -1.06 -14.63 2.40
CA GLN A 43 0.20 -14.03 1.97
C GLN A 43 0.01 -12.62 1.40
N TRP A 44 1.03 -11.78 1.56
CA TRP A 44 1.07 -10.44 0.97
C TRP A 44 1.95 -10.45 -0.29
N SER A 45 1.43 -9.89 -1.38
CA SER A 45 2.08 -9.86 -2.69
C SER A 45 1.95 -8.48 -3.33
N ALA A 46 2.76 -8.19 -4.35
CA ALA A 46 2.69 -6.93 -5.09
C ALA A 46 1.30 -6.68 -5.69
N ARG A 47 0.67 -7.72 -6.24
CA ARG A 47 -0.68 -7.63 -6.84
C ARG A 47 -1.76 -7.31 -5.80
N LYS A 48 -1.61 -7.82 -4.56
CA LYS A 48 -2.50 -7.46 -3.44
C LYS A 48 -2.31 -6.01 -2.98
N ALA A 49 -1.08 -5.50 -2.99
CA ALA A 49 -0.81 -4.09 -2.68
C ALA A 49 -1.46 -3.14 -3.70
N GLN A 50 -1.38 -3.46 -4.99
CA GLN A 50 -2.07 -2.71 -6.05
C GLN A 50 -3.59 -2.71 -5.85
N MET A 51 -4.17 -3.86 -5.51
CA MET A 51 -5.60 -3.95 -5.19
C MET A 51 -5.98 -3.16 -3.95
N LEU A 52 -5.13 -3.13 -2.93
CA LEU A 52 -5.36 -2.31 -1.74
C LEU A 52 -5.43 -0.85 -2.10
N ALA A 53 -4.45 -0.34 -2.87
CA ALA A 53 -4.42 1.04 -3.31
C ALA A 53 -5.68 1.40 -4.12
N LYS A 54 -6.07 0.55 -5.09
CA LYS A 54 -7.29 0.75 -5.88
C LYS A 54 -8.54 0.78 -5.00
N LYS A 55 -8.75 -0.26 -4.18
CA LYS A 55 -9.93 -0.37 -3.29
C LYS A 55 -9.99 0.72 -2.23
N TYR A 56 -8.83 1.17 -1.76
CA TYR A 56 -8.73 2.26 -0.80
C TYR A 56 -9.14 3.57 -1.45
N LYS A 57 -8.63 3.89 -2.65
CA LYS A 57 -9.06 5.05 -3.44
C LYS A 57 -10.56 5.00 -3.78
N GLU A 58 -11.05 3.84 -4.24
CA GLU A 58 -12.47 3.63 -4.58
C GLU A 58 -13.42 3.85 -3.39
N ARG A 59 -12.99 3.53 -2.16
CA ARG A 59 -13.76 3.78 -0.93
C ARG A 59 -13.58 5.20 -0.38
N GLY A 60 -13.02 6.11 -1.16
CA GLY A 60 -12.74 7.49 -0.73
C GLY A 60 -11.63 7.58 0.30
N GLY A 61 -10.72 6.61 0.32
CA GLY A 61 -9.45 6.68 1.02
C GLY A 61 -8.50 7.60 0.25
N GLY A 62 -8.10 8.68 0.90
CA GLY A 62 -7.14 9.65 0.37
C GLY A 62 -5.74 9.35 0.90
N TYR A 63 -4.76 9.86 0.16
CA TYR A 63 -3.40 9.96 0.65
C TYR A 63 -3.18 11.41 1.10
N THR A 64 -3.00 11.63 2.40
CA THR A 64 -2.47 12.91 2.91
C THR A 64 -0.98 12.95 2.58
N ASN A 65 -0.45 14.10 2.20
CA ASN A 65 0.98 14.22 1.93
C ASN A 65 1.74 14.51 3.22
#